data_AF-A0A5E4NPZ4-F1
#
_entry.id   AF-A0A5E4NPZ4-F1
#
_cell.length_a   1.000
_cell.length_b   1.000
_cell.length_c   1.000
_cell.angle_alpha   90.00
_cell.angle_beta   90.00
_cell.angle_gamma   90.00
#
_symmetry.space_group_name_H-M   'P 1'
#
loop_
_entity.id
_entity.type
_entity.pdbx_description
1 polymer ?
#
loop_
_entity_poly.entity_id
_entity_poly.type
_entity_poly.pdbx_seq_one_letter_code
_entity_poly.pdbx_strand_id
1 'polypeptide(L)'
;MTREVRSSAELQHICLKSLKECPGFEHVNEILIQPREQIHGGTNWTLAAVRPRVHNNVLRAARGTIEALQTSYELVASEMMPRQRRTPVGAR
;
A
#
# COMPACT_ATOMS: atom_id res chain seq x y z
N MET A 1 17.35 9.93 -4.37
CA MET A 1 15.94 10.27 -4.64
C MET A 1 15.22 10.32 -3.31
N THR A 2 14.65 11.46 -2.94
CA THR A 2 13.83 11.63 -1.74
C THR A 2 12.44 11.09 -2.01
N ARG A 3 11.96 10.14 -1.21
CA ARG A 3 10.62 9.57 -1.33
C ARG A 3 9.59 10.53 -0.76
N GLU A 4 8.40 10.58 -1.37
CA GLU A 4 7.29 11.38 -0.88
C GLU A 4 6.55 10.65 0.26
N VAL A 5 6.49 11.28 1.43
CA VAL A 5 5.75 10.75 2.58
C VAL A 5 4.27 11.12 2.46
N ARG A 6 3.39 10.13 2.55
CA ARG A 6 1.93 10.28 2.41
C ARG A 6 1.19 9.46 3.45
N SER A 7 -0.05 9.87 3.74
CA SER A 7 -0.97 9.06 4.55
C SER A 7 -1.47 7.83 3.77
N SER A 8 -1.98 6.83 4.47
CA SER A 8 -2.54 5.60 3.91
C SER A 8 -3.67 5.92 2.93
N ALA A 9 -4.56 6.85 3.29
CA ALA A 9 -5.66 7.27 2.44
C ALA A 9 -5.17 7.91 1.12
N GLU A 10 -4.15 8.76 1.20
CA GLU A 10 -3.54 9.35 0.01
C GLU A 10 -2.83 8.31 -0.85
N LEU A 11 -2.06 7.40 -0.25
CA LEU A 11 -1.41 6.32 -1.00
C LEU A 11 -2.42 5.39 -1.64
N GLN A 12 -3.52 5.08 -0.96
CA GLN A 12 -4.61 4.31 -1.54
C GLN A 12 -5.20 5.03 -2.75
N HIS A 13 -5.41 6.34 -2.67
CA HIS A 13 -5.91 7.11 -3.80
C HIS A 13 -4.93 7.16 -4.97
N ILE A 14 -3.64 7.43 -4.69
CA ILE A 14 -2.57 7.50 -5.70
C ILE A 14 -2.43 6.14 -6.39
N CYS A 15 -2.27 5.06 -5.62
CA CYS A 15 -2.09 3.73 -6.18
C CYS A 15 -3.35 3.29 -6.95
N LEU A 16 -4.56 3.60 -6.47
CA LEU A 16 -5.79 3.29 -7.21
C LEU A 16 -5.83 4.03 -8.56
N LYS A 17 -5.49 5.32 -8.56
CA LYS A 17 -5.45 6.14 -9.78
C LYS A 17 -4.43 5.59 -10.78
N SER A 18 -3.20 5.31 -10.33
CA SER A 18 -2.14 4.78 -11.19
C SER A 18 -2.44 3.36 -11.69
N LEU A 19 -3.03 2.49 -10.86
CA LEU A 19 -3.38 1.14 -11.27
C LEU A 19 -4.50 1.15 -12.30
N LYS A 20 -5.47 2.08 -12.22
CA LYS A 20 -6.54 2.20 -13.23
C LYS A 20 -6.03 2.51 -14.64
N GLU A 21 -4.83 3.03 -14.79
CA GLU A 21 -4.19 3.25 -16.09
C GLU A 21 -3.60 1.95 -16.67
N CYS A 22 -3.49 0.88 -15.86
CA CYS A 22 -3.00 -0.42 -16.29
C CYS A 22 -4.15 -1.28 -16.84
N PRO A 23 -3.96 -2.00 -17.97
CA PRO A 23 -4.97 -2.92 -18.49
C PRO A 23 -5.38 -3.99 -17.47
N GLY A 24 -6.68 -4.17 -17.29
CA GLY A 24 -7.26 -5.16 -16.36
C GLY A 24 -7.58 -4.62 -14.95
N PHE A 25 -7.34 -3.33 -14.68
CA PHE A 25 -7.66 -2.66 -13.41
C PHE A 25 -8.82 -1.67 -13.53
N GLU A 26 -9.49 -1.58 -14.67
CA GLU A 26 -10.53 -0.59 -14.99
C GLU A 26 -11.68 -0.62 -13.97
N HIS A 27 -12.00 -1.81 -13.48
CA HIS A 27 -13.08 -2.05 -12.53
C HIS A 27 -12.64 -2.02 -11.06
N VAL A 28 -11.34 -1.89 -10.78
CA VAL A 28 -10.84 -1.80 -9.40
C VAL A 28 -11.34 -0.50 -8.78
N ASN A 29 -11.97 -0.60 -7.63
CA ASN A 29 -12.56 0.53 -6.92
C ASN A 29 -11.94 0.75 -5.53
N GLU A 30 -11.33 -0.28 -4.96
CA GLU A 30 -10.71 -0.22 -3.65
C GLU A 30 -9.37 -0.96 -3.68
N ILE A 31 -8.39 -0.39 -2.99
CA ILE A 31 -7.13 -1.05 -2.74
C ILE A 31 -6.80 -0.98 -1.25
N LEU A 32 -6.12 -2.01 -0.77
CA LEU A 32 -5.68 -2.09 0.61
C LEU A 32 -4.16 -1.97 0.64
N ILE A 33 -3.68 -1.01 1.41
CA ILE A 33 -2.26 -0.84 1.71
C ILE A 33 -2.00 -1.34 3.11
N GLN A 34 -0.95 -2.14 3.26
CA GLN A 34 -0.52 -2.66 4.55
C GLN A 34 0.84 -2.04 4.92
N PRO A 35 0.99 -1.49 6.13
CA PRO A 35 2.28 -1.06 6.63
C PRO A 35 3.25 -2.24 6.74
N ARG A 36 4.53 -2.00 6.48
CA ARG A 36 5.60 -3.00 6.58
C ARG A 36 6.79 -2.41 7.32
N GLU A 37 7.43 -3.23 8.15
CA GLU A 37 8.75 -2.88 8.67
C GLU A 37 9.73 -2.68 7.51
N GLN A 38 10.40 -1.53 7.53
CA GLN A 38 11.31 -1.15 6.48
C GLN A 38 12.57 -2.03 6.56
N ILE A 39 12.63 -3.04 5.70
CA ILE A 39 13.88 -3.77 5.47
C ILE A 39 14.80 -2.84 4.68
N HIS A 40 16.09 -2.76 5.04
CA HIS A 40 17.05 -1.81 4.48
C HIS A 40 16.94 -1.67 2.95
N GLY A 41 16.67 -0.44 2.48
CA GLY A 41 16.47 -0.10 1.06
C GLY A 41 15.05 -0.30 0.52
N GLY A 42 14.17 -0.99 1.24
CA GLY A 42 12.78 -1.25 0.85
C GLY A 42 11.82 -0.10 1.18
N THR A 43 10.58 -0.22 0.70
CA THR A 43 9.45 0.63 1.09
C THR A 43 8.85 0.16 2.43
N ASN A 44 8.21 1.08 3.15
CA ASN A 44 7.57 0.83 4.44
C ASN A 44 6.08 0.44 4.34
N TRP A 45 5.62 0.08 3.13
CA TRP A 45 4.26 -0.40 2.89
C TRP A 45 4.21 -1.39 1.73
N THR A 46 3.10 -2.12 1.60
CA THR A 46 2.84 -3.01 0.46
C THR A 46 1.40 -2.91 0.01
N LEU A 47 1.15 -3.16 -1.27
CA LEU A 47 -0.20 -3.38 -1.78
C LEU A 47 -0.67 -4.77 -1.32
N ALA A 48 -1.58 -4.81 -0.36
CA ALA A 48 -2.05 -6.05 0.25
C ALA A 48 -3.20 -6.68 -0.54
N ALA A 49 -4.09 -5.86 -1.08
CA ALA A 49 -5.21 -6.35 -1.87
C ALA A 49 -5.73 -5.28 -2.84
N VAL A 50 -6.43 -5.76 -3.88
CA VAL A 50 -7.25 -4.94 -4.78
C VAL A 50 -8.64 -5.56 -4.87
N ARG A 51 -9.66 -4.71 -5.01
CA ARG A 51 -11.07 -5.11 -5.08
C ARG A 51 -11.76 -4.40 -6.26
N PRO A 52 -12.55 -5.13 -7.07
CA PRO A 52 -12.62 -6.60 -7.15
C PRO A 52 -11.24 -7.23 -7.41
N ARG A 53 -11.10 -8.51 -7.06
CA ARG A 53 -9.85 -9.25 -7.31
C ARG A 53 -9.60 -9.31 -8.80
N VAL A 54 -8.39 -8.99 -9.21
CA VAL A 54 -7.94 -9.11 -10.59
C VAL A 54 -7.17 -10.42 -10.80
N HIS A 55 -7.06 -10.87 -12.04
CA HIS A 55 -6.30 -12.07 -12.37
C HIS A 55 -4.80 -11.89 -12.09
N ASN A 56 -4.11 -12.97 -11.72
CA ASN A 56 -2.68 -12.94 -11.43
C ASN A 56 -1.83 -12.41 -12.61
N ASN A 57 -2.26 -12.66 -13.86
CA ASN A 57 -1.56 -12.14 -15.04
C ASN A 57 -1.63 -10.62 -15.11
N VAL A 58 -2.76 -10.03 -14.71
CA VAL A 58 -2.96 -8.58 -14.62
C VAL A 58 -2.09 -7.97 -13.52
N LEU A 59 -2.03 -8.60 -12.34
CA LEU A 59 -1.11 -8.20 -11.26
C LEU A 59 0.35 -8.23 -11.72
N ARG A 60 0.76 -9.28 -12.45
CA ARG A 60 2.13 -9.39 -12.98
C ARG A 60 2.43 -8.29 -14.00
N ALA A 61 1.47 -7.95 -14.87
CA ALA A 61 1.63 -6.87 -15.84
C ALA A 61 1.79 -5.50 -15.15
N ALA A 62 1.06 -5.24 -14.07
CA ALA A 62 1.16 -4.00 -13.30
C ALA A 62 2.34 -3.96 -12.30
N ARG A 63 3.17 -5.00 -12.24
CA ARG A 63 4.27 -5.10 -11.28
C ARG A 63 5.24 -3.92 -11.37
N GLY A 64 5.58 -3.47 -12.59
CA GLY A 64 6.45 -2.32 -12.79
C GLY A 64 5.86 -1.02 -12.21
N THR A 65 4.56 -0.81 -12.39
CA THR A 65 3.84 0.33 -11.80
C THR A 65 3.84 0.27 -10.28
N ILE A 66 3.61 -0.92 -9.69
CA ILE A 66 3.65 -1.11 -8.24
C ILE A 66 5.05 -0.84 -7.69
N GLU A 67 6.09 -1.37 -8.33
CA GLU A 67 7.49 -1.13 -7.93
C GLU A 67 7.84 0.36 -8.02
N ALA A 68 7.43 1.05 -9.10
CA ALA A 68 7.61 2.50 -9.23
C ALA A 68 6.94 3.27 -8.09
N LEU A 69 5.70 2.93 -7.74
CA LEU A 69 4.97 3.55 -6.62
C LEU A 69 5.70 3.30 -5.28
N GLN A 70 6.19 2.09 -5.05
CA GLN A 70 6.94 1.73 -3.84
C GLN A 70 8.28 2.47 -3.75
N THR A 71 8.92 2.78 -4.87
CA THR A 71 10.16 3.56 -4.89
C THR A 71 9.95 5.05 -4.76
N SER A 72 8.77 5.56 -5.12
CA SER A 72 8.43 6.99 -5.08
C SER A 72 7.81 7.43 -3.77
N TYR A 73 7.09 6.54 -3.08
CA TYR A 73 6.26 6.90 -1.94
C TYR A 73 6.55 6.10 -0.67
N GLU A 74 6.42 6.75 0.49
CA GLU A 74 6.47 6.15 1.82
C GLU A 74 5.21 6.47 2.62
N LEU A 75 4.80 5.53 3.47
CA LEU A 75 3.74 5.71 4.44
C LEU A 75 4.23 6.61 5.57
N VAL A 76 3.38 7.48 6.09
CA VAL A 76 3.71 8.29 7.27
C VAL A 76 3.99 7.41 8.49
N ALA A 77 5.04 7.76 9.26
CA ALA A 77 5.52 6.95 10.38
C ALA A 77 4.47 6.68 11.47
N SER A 78 3.50 7.58 11.66
CA SER A 78 2.40 7.41 12.62
C SER A 78 1.46 6.25 12.25
N GLU A 79 1.41 5.86 10.97
CA GLU A 79 0.59 4.74 10.47
C GLU A 79 1.40 3.46 10.29
N MET A 80 2.73 3.52 10.43
CA MET A 80 3.60 2.33 10.43
C MET A 80 3.41 1.46 11.67
N MET A 81 2.93 2.04 12.76
CA MET A 81 2.63 1.28 13.97
C MET A 81 1.22 0.69 13.85
N PRO A 82 1.06 -0.66 13.77
CA PRO A 82 -0.20 -1.22 14.21
C PRO A 82 -0.37 -0.76 15.66
N ARG A 83 -1.51 -0.15 16.00
CA ARG A 83 -1.82 0.21 17.39
C ARG A 83 -1.89 -1.07 18.23
N GLN A 84 -0.75 -1.65 18.60
CA GLN A 84 -0.61 -2.53 19.75
C GLN A 84 -0.47 -1.64 20.99
N ARG A 85 -1.56 -0.94 21.31
CA ARG A 85 -1.91 -0.71 22.71
C ARG A 85 -3.20 -1.46 22.93
N ARG A 86 -3.10 -2.79 23.02
CA ARG A 86 -3.98 -3.50 23.94
C ARG A 86 -3.63 -2.94 25.31
N THR A 87 -4.43 -2.01 25.78
CA THR A 87 -4.53 -1.70 27.20
C THR A 87 -4.58 -3.03 27.94
N PRO A 88 -3.75 -3.30 28.96
CA PRO A 88 -4.11 -4.33 29.90
C PRO A 88 -5.40 -3.83 30.55
N VAL A 89 -6.55 -4.30 30.05
CA VAL A 89 -7.79 -4.26 30.81
C VAL A 89 -7.50 -5.11 32.03
N GLY A 90 -7.39 -4.43 33.17
CA GLY A 90 -7.03 -5.06 34.44
C GLY A 90 -7.90 -6.28 34.70
N ALA A 91 -7.27 -7.31 35.26
CA ALA A 91 -7.98 -8.40 35.91
C ALA A 91 -7.22 -8.78 37.18
N ARG A 92 -7.57 -8.04 38.24
CA ARG A 92 -7.46 -8.34 39.67
C ARG A 92 -6.07 -8.32 40.32
#